data_AF-A0A423FV60-F1
#
_entry.id   AF-A0A423FV60-F1
#
_cell.length_a   1.000
_cell.length_b   1.000
_cell.length_c   1.000
_cell.angle_alpha   90.00
_cell.angle_beta   90.00
_cell.angle_gamma   90.00
#
_symmetry.space_group_name_H-M   'P 1'
#
loop_
_entity.id
_entity.type
_entity.pdbx_description
1 polymer ?
#
loop_
_entity_poly.entity_id
_entity_poly.type
_entity_poly.pdbx_seq_one_letter_code
_entity_poly.pdbx_strand_id
1 'polypeptide(L)' 'MKPIVEVFDMETEELIQTVEVPSVYMDQLAVLMGWTTPEDFCFVYELLPQQIKTIEEWTHTTFHGENRIIQIVCLE' A
#
# COMPACT_ATOMS: atom_id res chain seq x y z
N MET A 1 9.49 -3.63 -10.35
CA MET A 1 8.90 -2.93 -9.20
C MET A 1 7.39 -2.98 -9.28
N LYS A 2 6.83 -3.87 -8.47
CA LYS A 2 5.43 -4.19 -8.33
C LYS A 2 4.96 -3.67 -6.96
N PRO A 3 4.20 -2.57 -6.91
CA PRO A 3 3.66 -2.04 -5.66
C PRO A 3 2.59 -2.98 -5.11
N ILE A 4 2.71 -3.32 -3.83
CA ILE A 4 1.83 -4.23 -3.13
C ILE A 4 1.44 -3.61 -1.80
N VAL A 5 0.14 -3.55 -1.54
CA VAL A 5 -0.41 -3.28 -0.22
C VAL A 5 -0.48 -4.57 0.56
N GLU A 6 0.07 -4.55 1.76
CA GLU A 6 -0.03 -5.63 2.73
C GLU A 6 -0.86 -5.16 3.94
N VAL A 7 -1.75 -6.02 4.38
CA VAL A 7 -2.62 -5.78 5.54
C VAL A 7 -2.28 -6.81 6.60
N PHE A 8 -1.85 -6.35 7.76
CA PHE A 8 -1.53 -7.19 8.91
C PHE A 8 -2.53 -6.98 10.03
N ASP A 9 -2.75 -8.03 10.80
CA ASP A 9 -3.40 -7.96 12.10
C ASP A 9 -2.42 -7.36 13.12
N MET A 10 -2.84 -6.31 13.84
CA MET A 10 -1.96 -5.60 14.78
C MET A 10 -1.67 -6.40 16.05
N GLU A 11 -2.52 -7.35 16.44
CA GLU A 11 -2.36 -8.13 17.67
C GLU A 11 -1.48 -9.37 17.45
N THR A 12 -1.67 -10.04 16.31
CA THR A 12 -1.01 -11.31 15.99
C THR A 12 0.19 -11.15 15.05
N GLU A 13 0.35 -9.98 14.42
CA GLU A 13 1.34 -9.70 13.37
C GLU A 13 1.19 -10.60 12.13
N GLU A 14 0.03 -11.24 11.97
CA GLU A 14 -0.24 -12.11 10.82
C GLU A 14 -0.63 -11.30 9.58
N LEU A 15 -0.09 -11.69 8.42
CA LEU A 15 -0.48 -11.14 7.13
C LEU A 15 -1.89 -11.63 6.76
N ILE A 16 -2.86 -10.72 6.77
CA ILE A 16 -4.26 -10.98 6.44
C ILE A 16 -4.48 -10.96 4.92
N GLN A 17 -3.89 -9.98 4.24
CA GLN A 17 -4.19 -9.71 2.84
C GLN A 17 -3.01 -9.07 2.12
N THR A 18 -2.89 -9.41 0.84
CA THR A 18 -1.92 -8.82 -0.09
C THR A 18 -2.66 -8.40 -1.35
N VAL A 19 -2.51 -7.14 -1.76
CA VAL A 19 -3.18 -6.58 -2.94
C VAL A 19 -2.18 -5.83 -3.80
N GLU A 20 -2.08 -6.23 -5.07
CA GLU A 20 -1.27 -5.51 -6.05
C GLU A 20 -1.96 -4.21 -6.46
N VAL A 21 -1.21 -3.10 -6.44
CA VAL A 21 -1.67 -1.85 -7.04
C VAL A 21 -1.41 -1.94 -8.56
N PRO A 22 -2.44 -1.79 -9.41
CA PRO A 22 -2.26 -1.91 -10.85
C PRO A 22 -1.20 -0.93 -11.38
N SER A 23 -0.31 -1.42 -12.25
CA SER A 23 0.83 -0.63 -12.76
C SER A 23 0.43 0.64 -13.53
N VAL A 24 -0.80 0.72 -14.03
CA VAL A 24 -1.37 1.93 -14.65
C VAL A 24 -1.44 3.13 -13.69
N TYR A 25 -1.39 2.88 -12.37
CA TYR A 25 -1.42 3.91 -11.34
C TYR A 25 -0.04 4.26 -10.78
N MET A 26 1.07 3.74 -11.34
CA MET A 26 2.41 3.96 -10.76
C MET A 26 2.79 5.45 -10.62
N ASP A 27 2.50 6.25 -11.64
CA ASP A 27 2.79 7.69 -11.60
C ASP A 27 1.96 8.41 -10.52
N GLN A 28 0.68 8.04 -10.42
CA GLN A 28 -0.23 8.57 -9.41
C GLN A 28 0.16 8.09 -8.01
N LEU A 29 0.64 6.87 -7.88
CA LEU A 29 1.11 6.30 -6.62
C LEU A 29 2.35 7.05 -6.13
N ALA A 30 3.33 7.32 -7.01
CA ALA A 30 4.50 8.11 -6.65
C ALA A 30 4.11 9.50 -6.12
N VAL A 31 3.14 10.17 -6.77
CA VAL A 31 2.60 11.45 -6.28
C VAL A 31 1.87 11.31 -4.95
N LEU A 32 1.05 10.26 -4.79
CA LEU A 32 0.29 9.98 -3.56
C LEU A 32 1.21 9.71 -2.36
N MET A 33 2.34 9.04 -2.61
CA MET A 33 3.34 8.71 -1.61
C MET A 33 4.38 9.81 -1.40
N GLY A 34 4.42 10.81 -2.29
CA GLY A 34 5.46 11.84 -2.27
C GLY A 34 6.84 11.30 -2.63
N TRP A 35 6.90 10.18 -3.38
CA TRP A 35 8.14 9.58 -3.85
C TRP A 35 8.76 10.44 -4.95
N THR A 36 10.02 10.79 -4.76
CA THR A 36 10.76 11.69 -5.67
C THR A 36 12.04 11.07 -6.21
N THR A 37 12.53 10.00 -5.59
CA THR A 37 13.72 9.29 -6.04
C THR A 37 13.48 7.77 -6.19
N PRO A 38 14.28 7.06 -7.00
CA PRO A 38 14.16 5.61 -7.15
C PRO A 38 14.35 4.84 -5.83
N GLU A 39 15.13 5.36 -4.88
CA GLU A 39 15.36 4.75 -3.58
C GLU A 39 14.11 4.72 -2.71
N ASP A 40 13.16 5.65 -2.93
CA ASP A 40 11.90 5.67 -2.19
C ASP A 40 11.12 4.36 -2.38
N PHE A 41 11.23 3.70 -3.53
CA PHE A 41 10.55 2.43 -3.80
C PHE A 41 11.13 1.25 -3.01
N CYS A 42 12.31 1.38 -2.42
CA CYS A 42 12.97 0.31 -1.67
C CYS A 42 12.50 0.22 -0.22
N PHE A 43 11.73 1.19 0.26
CA PHE A 43 11.24 1.24 1.64
C PHE A 43 9.83 0.69 1.78
N VAL A 44 9.48 0.34 3.02
CA VAL A 44 8.11 0.00 3.41
C VAL A 44 7.51 1.22 4.10
N TYR A 45 6.28 1.56 3.73
CA TYR A 45 5.56 2.69 4.32
C TYR A 45 4.21 2.25 4.85
N GLU A 46 3.91 2.59 6.09
CA GLU A 46 2.53 2.53 6.58
C GLU A 46 1.69 3.61 5.88
N LEU A 47 0.50 3.22 5.42
CA LEU A 47 -0.37 4.09 4.64
C LEU A 47 -1.24 4.95 5.54
N LEU A 48 -1.30 6.24 5.23
CA LEU A 48 -2.24 7.17 5.88
C LEU A 48 -3.68 6.88 5.42
N PRO A 49 -4.71 7.23 6.22
CA PRO A 49 -6.11 6.99 5.88
C PRO A 49 -6.54 7.52 4.49
N GLN A 50 -6.00 8.67 4.09
CA GLN A 50 -6.29 9.25 2.77
C GLN A 50 -5.63 8.47 1.62
N GLN A 51 -4.46 7.89 1.85
CA GLN A 51 -3.75 7.06 0.87
C GLN A 51 -4.45 5.71 0.72
N ILE A 52 -4.85 5.10 1.84
CA ILE A 52 -5.65 3.86 1.89
C ILE A 52 -6.88 4.02 1.01
N LYS A 53 -7.71 5.04 1.27
CA LYS A 53 -8.94 5.29 0.51
C LYS A 53 -8.70 5.40 -0.99
N THR A 54 -7.63 6.10 -1.38
CA THR A 54 -7.29 6.28 -2.79
C THR A 54 -6.90 4.95 -3.45
N ILE A 55 -6.15 4.11 -2.74
CA ILE A 55 -5.71 2.82 -3.26
C ILE A 55 -6.87 1.80 -3.30
N GLU A 56 -7.82 1.86 -2.37
CA GLU A 56 -9.06 1.08 -2.41
C GLU A 56 -9.88 1.38 -3.67
N GLU A 57 -9.97 2.65 -4.06
CA GLU A 57 -10.64 3.07 -5.30
C GLU A 57 -9.95 2.51 -6.55
N TRP A 58 -8.62 2.47 -6.57
CA TRP A 58 -7.83 1.93 -7.69
C TRP A 58 -7.87 0.40 -7.78
N THR A 59 -7.93 -0.28 -6.64
CA THR A 59 -7.87 -1.75 -6.56
C THR A 59 -9.24 -2.41 -6.46
N HIS A 60 -10.30 -1.61 -6.31
CA HIS A 60 -11.66 -2.08 -6.00
C HIS A 60 -11.71 -3.05 -4.82
N THR A 61 -10.80 -2.85 -3.85
CA THR A 61 -10.65 -3.69 -2.67
C THR A 61 -10.81 -2.84 -1.42
N THR A 62 -11.23 -3.47 -0.33
CA THR A 62 -11.52 -2.81 0.94
C THR A 62 -10.57 -3.36 2.00
N PHE A 63 -9.74 -2.51 2.59
CA PHE A 63 -8.74 -2.87 3.60
C PHE A 63 -9.27 -2.71 5.04
N HIS A 64 -10.53 -2.30 5.19
CA HIS A 64 -11.19 -2.01 6.47
C HIS A 64 -11.17 -3.16 7.48
N GLY A 65 -10.97 -2.79 8.74
CA GLY A 65 -11.15 -3.60 9.93
C GLY A 65 -10.48 -2.91 11.11
N GLU A 66 -10.92 -3.23 12.33
CA GLU A 66 -10.27 -2.73 13.54
C GLU A 66 -8.87 -3.37 13.68
N ASN A 67 -7.93 -2.67 14.33
CA ASN A 67 -6.60 -3.17 14.66
C ASN A 67 -5.80 -3.72 13.46
N ARG A 68 -5.72 -2.95 12.37
CA ARG A 68 -4.92 -3.32 11.18
C ARG A 68 -3.74 -2.39 10.97
N ILE A 69 -2.61 -2.97 10.57
CA ILE A 69 -1.49 -2.23 9.98
C ILE A 69 -1.58 -2.41 8.48
N ILE A 70 -1.67 -1.30 7.74
CA ILE A 70 -1.77 -1.32 6.28
C ILE A 70 -0.53 -0.62 5.75
N GLN A 71 0.30 -1.36 5.01
CA GLN A 71 1.56 -0.86 4.48
C GLN A 71 1.66 -1.09 2.98
N ILE A 72 2.54 -0.35 2.33
CA ILE A 72 2.91 -0.56 0.93
C ILE A 72 4.40 -0.87 0.82
N VAL A 73 4.70 -1.85 -0.04
CA VAL A 73 6.05 -2.27 -0.42
C VAL A 73 6.11 -2.40 -1.93
N CYS A 74 7.26 -2.10 -2.54
CA CYS A 74 7.49 -2.42 -3.94
C CYS A 74 8.45 -3.61 -4.05
N LEU A 75 7.97 -4.72 -4.60
CA LEU A 75 8.79 -5.90 -4.88
C LEU A 75 9.42 -5.80 -6.27
N GLU A 76 10.61 -6.35 -6.48
CA GLU A 76 11.28 -6.33 -7.79
C GLU A 76 10.49 -7.07 -8.87
#